data_AF-A0A3N9SHZ4-F1
#
_entry.id   AF-A0A3N9SHZ4-F1
#
_cell.length_a   1.000
_cell.length_b   1.000
_cell.length_c   1.000
_cell.angle_alpha   90.00
_cell.angle_beta   90.00
_cell.angle_gamma   90.00
#
_symmetry.space_group_name_H-M   'P 1'
#
loop_
_entity.id
_entity.type
_entity.pdbx_description
1 polymer ?
#
loop_
_entity_poly.entity_id
_entity_poly.type
_entity_poly.pdbx_seq_one_letter_code
_entity_poly.pdbx_strand_id
1 'polypeptide(L)'
;MSVLLDAYGSPFDPRPLIARWKQGDSNVISLLWERLHHQGELGSASFAAVPDLVNLLESLDHPDWNIYGLVATIEEVRALKGEMPPVALASAYSIAWTSVLPLALRDLAEASEDKLVRSLIATIAHAKGQHTLGALALCTEDERQEMLG
;
A
#
# COMPACT_ATOMS: atom_id res chain seq x y z
N MET A 1 -8.07 5.82 22.36
CA MET A 1 -7.56 5.24 21.09
C MET A 1 -6.77 4.00 21.45
N SER A 2 -7.05 2.87 20.81
CA SER A 2 -6.23 1.66 20.96
C SER A 2 -4.82 1.92 20.43
N VAL A 3 -3.81 1.36 21.09
CA VAL A 3 -2.43 1.41 20.62
C VAL A 3 -2.35 0.72 19.25
N LEU A 4 -1.76 1.39 18.27
CA LEU A 4 -1.45 0.82 16.96
C LEU A 4 -0.17 0.01 17.05
N LEU A 5 -0.13 -1.14 16.37
CA LEU A 5 1.01 -2.06 16.35
C LEU A 5 1.61 -2.12 14.95
N ASP A 6 2.93 -2.14 14.85
CA ASP A 6 3.67 -2.42 13.62
C ASP A 6 3.65 -3.91 13.26
N ALA A 7 4.27 -4.28 12.15
CA ALA A 7 4.42 -5.65 11.67
C ALA A 7 5.22 -6.56 12.62
N TYR A 8 5.93 -6.00 13.61
CA TYR A 8 6.64 -6.74 14.66
C TYR A 8 5.79 -6.90 15.93
N GLY A 9 4.57 -6.37 15.96
CA GLY A 9 3.70 -6.34 17.14
C GLY A 9 4.09 -5.29 18.19
N SER A 10 4.92 -4.31 17.82
CA SER A 10 5.36 -3.22 18.72
C SER A 10 4.52 -1.96 18.53
N PRO A 11 4.29 -1.14 19.59
CA PRO A 11 3.57 0.13 19.47
C PRO A 11 4.19 1.07 18.42
N PHE A 12 3.38 1.49 17.45
CA PHE A 12 3.85 2.32 16.35
C PHE A 12 2.73 3.18 15.76
N ASP A 13 2.98 4.48 15.61
CA ASP A 13 2.09 5.43 14.93
C ASP A 13 2.73 5.86 13.59
N PRO A 14 2.13 5.52 12.43
CA PRO A 14 2.71 5.85 11.12
C PRO A 14 2.53 7.32 10.73
N ARG A 15 1.58 8.04 11.34
CA ARG A 15 1.18 9.39 10.92
C ARG A 15 2.32 10.41 10.91
N PRO A 16 3.22 10.46 11.92
CA PRO A 16 4.35 11.39 11.88
C PRO A 16 5.31 11.14 10.72
N LEU A 17 5.52 9.87 10.33
CA LEU A 17 6.38 9.54 9.18
C LEU A 17 5.71 9.88 7.86
N ILE A 18 4.42 9.60 7.70
CA ILE A 18 3.65 9.99 6.51
C ILE A 18 3.64 11.52 6.35
N ALA A 19 3.49 12.27 7.46
CA ALA A 19 3.56 13.72 7.44
C ALA A 19 4.95 14.25 7.02
N ARG A 20 6.04 13.59 7.41
CA ARG A 20 7.40 13.93 6.96
C ARG A 20 7.61 13.61 5.48
N TRP A 21 7.07 12.48 5.01
CA TRP A 21 7.09 12.17 3.57
C TRP A 21 6.41 13.28 2.77
N LYS A 22 5.23 13.74 3.23
CA LYS A 22 4.53 14.87 2.61
C LYS A 22 5.38 16.15 2.51
N GLN A 23 6.35 16.33 3.40
CA GLN A 23 7.29 17.46 3.40
C GLN A 23 8.53 17.21 2.52
N GLY A 24 8.59 16.11 1.77
CA GLY A 24 9.68 15.75 0.87
C GLY A 24 10.79 14.90 1.51
N ASP A 25 10.61 14.42 2.75
CA ASP A 25 11.61 13.56 3.40
C ASP A 25 11.46 12.11 2.95
N SER A 26 12.11 11.76 1.83
CA SER A 26 12.10 10.40 1.28
C SER A 26 12.81 9.36 2.16
N ASN A 27 13.56 9.76 3.19
CA ASN A 27 14.26 8.81 4.06
C ASN A 27 13.32 8.03 4.97
N VAL A 28 12.08 8.50 5.16
CA VAL A 28 11.08 7.82 6.00
C VAL A 28 10.45 6.61 5.30
N ILE A 29 10.64 6.49 3.98
CA ILE A 29 10.02 5.46 3.14
C ILE A 29 10.47 4.07 3.57
N SER A 30 11.79 3.85 3.73
CA SER A 30 12.33 2.56 4.15
C SER A 30 11.81 2.13 5.51
N LEU A 31 11.71 3.07 6.45
CA LEU A 31 11.17 2.81 7.79
C LEU A 31 9.67 2.51 7.75
N LEU A 32 8.90 3.18 6.89
CA LEU A 32 7.48 2.86 6.70
C LEU A 32 7.31 1.45 6.12
N TRP A 33 8.09 1.07 5.11
CA TRP A 33 8.11 -0.29 4.59
C TRP A 33 8.42 -1.30 5.70
N GLU A 34 9.54 -1.11 6.41
CA GLU A 34 9.98 -2.01 7.49
C GLU A 34 8.91 -2.17 8.58
N ARG A 35 8.26 -1.08 9.00
CA ARG A 35 7.30 -1.11 10.11
C ARG A 35 5.90 -1.55 9.69
N LEU A 36 5.45 -1.21 8.48
CA LEU A 36 4.08 -1.51 8.05
C LEU A 36 3.96 -2.87 7.36
N HIS A 37 5.06 -3.45 6.90
CA HIS A 37 5.12 -4.78 6.33
C HIS A 37 6.48 -5.42 6.58
N HIS A 38 6.50 -6.56 7.26
CA HIS A 38 7.74 -7.29 7.48
C HIS A 38 7.53 -8.79 7.28
N GLN A 39 8.20 -9.37 6.29
CA GLN A 39 8.18 -10.82 6.02
C GLN A 39 6.75 -11.41 5.94
N GLY A 40 5.82 -10.68 5.32
CA GLY A 40 4.41 -11.09 5.23
C GLY A 40 3.59 -10.85 6.50
N GLU A 41 4.11 -10.17 7.50
CA GLU A 41 3.37 -9.75 8.70
C GLU A 41 2.84 -8.32 8.58
N LEU A 42 1.66 -8.10 9.15
CA LEU A 42 1.00 -6.79 9.27
C LEU A 42 0.64 -6.53 10.73
N GLY A 43 0.53 -5.26 11.07
CA GLY A 43 -0.03 -4.81 12.35
C GLY A 43 -1.22 -3.88 12.15
N SER A 44 -1.86 -3.47 13.25
CA SER A 44 -2.97 -2.50 13.17
C SER A 44 -2.55 -1.15 12.60
N ALA A 45 -1.26 -0.79 12.73
CA ALA A 45 -0.68 0.38 12.07
C ALA A 45 -0.71 0.27 10.55
N SER A 46 -0.56 -0.92 9.97
CA SER A 46 -0.64 -1.15 8.51
C SER A 46 -2.01 -0.75 7.98
N PHE A 47 -3.09 -1.20 8.64
CA PHE A 47 -4.45 -0.81 8.28
C PHE A 47 -4.73 0.68 8.54
N ALA A 48 -4.18 1.24 9.63
CA ALA A 48 -4.35 2.65 9.95
C ALA A 48 -3.63 3.57 8.96
N ALA A 49 -2.51 3.12 8.37
CA ALA A 49 -1.72 3.91 7.44
C ALA A 49 -2.38 4.07 6.07
N VAL A 50 -3.15 3.08 5.59
CA VAL A 50 -3.70 3.08 4.22
C VAL A 50 -4.53 4.35 3.91
N PRO A 51 -5.49 4.79 4.75
CA PRO A 51 -6.20 6.04 4.49
C PRO A 51 -5.27 7.27 4.39
N ASP A 52 -4.26 7.37 5.25
CA ASP A 52 -3.33 8.49 5.25
C ASP A 52 -2.39 8.48 4.04
N LEU A 53 -1.97 7.29 3.59
CA LEU A 53 -1.19 7.08 2.37
C LEU A 53 -2.00 7.44 1.10
N VAL A 54 -3.28 7.06 1.06
CA VAL A 54 -4.17 7.43 -0.06
C VAL A 54 -4.43 8.93 -0.08
N ASN A 55 -4.62 9.57 1.07
CA ASN A 55 -4.73 11.03 1.16
C ASN A 55 -3.43 11.73 0.72
N LEU A 56 -2.27 11.11 0.97
CA LEU A 56 -0.98 11.64 0.50
C LEU A 56 -0.94 11.66 -1.04
N LEU A 57 -1.33 10.57 -1.70
CA LEU A 57 -1.38 10.47 -3.18
C LEU A 57 -2.22 11.58 -3.83
N GLU A 58 -3.34 11.97 -3.22
CA GLU A 58 -4.18 13.05 -3.72
C GLU A 58 -3.47 14.42 -3.68
N SER A 59 -2.50 14.58 -2.77
CA SER A 59 -1.77 15.83 -2.56
C SER A 59 -0.43 15.94 -3.30
N LEU A 60 -0.01 14.89 -4.01
CA LEU A 60 1.25 14.89 -4.76
C LEU A 60 1.04 15.42 -6.19
N ASP A 61 2.03 16.17 -6.68
CA ASP A 61 2.06 16.65 -8.07
C ASP A 61 2.36 15.51 -9.07
N HIS A 62 3.06 14.47 -8.60
CA HIS A 62 3.45 13.31 -9.39
C HIS A 62 3.17 12.01 -8.64
N PRO A 63 2.79 10.92 -9.33
CA PRO A 63 2.54 9.64 -8.69
C PRO A 63 3.83 9.07 -8.08
N ASP A 64 3.71 8.46 -6.90
CA ASP A 64 4.83 7.82 -6.22
C ASP A 64 4.58 6.31 -6.13
N TRP A 65 5.42 5.54 -6.83
CA TRP A 65 5.33 4.08 -6.85
C TRP A 65 5.49 3.47 -5.45
N ASN A 66 6.23 4.10 -4.53
CA ASN A 66 6.41 3.56 -3.18
C ASN A 66 5.10 3.56 -2.41
N ILE A 67 4.27 4.61 -2.59
CA ILE A 67 2.99 4.71 -1.88
C ILE A 67 2.01 3.67 -2.44
N TYR A 68 1.87 3.61 -3.77
CA TYR A 68 1.03 2.60 -4.42
C TYR A 68 1.49 1.18 -4.09
N GLY A 69 2.80 0.92 -4.16
CA GLY A 69 3.38 -0.37 -3.83
C GLY A 69 3.10 -0.77 -2.39
N LEU A 70 3.29 0.13 -1.43
CA LEU A 70 3.06 -0.16 -0.01
C LEU A 70 1.58 -0.43 0.28
N VAL A 71 0.67 0.38 -0.28
CA VAL A 71 -0.79 0.16 -0.17
C VAL A 71 -1.19 -1.18 -0.76
N ALA A 72 -0.68 -1.52 -1.96
CA ALA A 72 -0.96 -2.80 -2.60
C ALA A 72 -0.41 -3.99 -1.80
N THR A 73 0.82 -3.92 -1.28
CA THR A 73 1.41 -4.99 -0.46
C THR A 73 0.63 -5.25 0.83
N ILE A 74 0.15 -4.19 1.51
CA ILE A 74 -0.68 -4.35 2.71
C ILE A 74 -1.95 -5.15 2.38
N GLU A 75 -2.59 -4.84 1.26
CA GLU A 75 -3.82 -5.52 0.83
C GLU A 75 -3.59 -6.93 0.29
N GLU A 76 -2.48 -7.16 -0.39
CA GLU A 76 -2.04 -8.49 -0.79
C GLU A 76 -1.90 -9.40 0.44
N VAL A 77 -1.12 -8.98 1.43
CA VAL A 77 -0.88 -9.77 2.64
C VAL A 77 -2.18 -9.98 3.42
N ARG A 78 -3.01 -8.92 3.55
CA ARG A 78 -4.33 -9.02 4.16
C ARG A 78 -5.20 -10.07 3.47
N ALA A 79 -5.29 -10.02 2.14
CA ALA A 79 -6.11 -10.93 1.34
C ALA A 79 -5.58 -12.38 1.41
N LEU A 80 -4.26 -12.56 1.34
CA LEU A 80 -3.60 -13.85 1.43
C LEU A 80 -3.87 -14.55 2.76
N LYS A 81 -3.78 -13.80 3.87
CA LYS A 81 -4.00 -14.32 5.22
C LYS A 81 -5.46 -14.34 5.66
N GLY A 82 -6.35 -13.72 4.90
CA GLY A 82 -7.74 -13.51 5.31
C GLY A 82 -7.88 -12.61 6.54
N GLU A 83 -6.91 -11.71 6.76
CA GLU A 83 -6.94 -10.77 7.87
C GLU A 83 -8.00 -9.69 7.65
N MET A 84 -8.65 -9.30 8.75
CA MET A 84 -9.63 -8.24 8.74
C MET A 84 -9.07 -7.03 9.48
N PRO A 85 -9.20 -5.80 8.94
CA PRO A 85 -8.85 -4.61 9.68
C PRO A 85 -9.62 -4.57 11.02
N PRO A 86 -9.01 -4.07 12.11
CA PRO A 86 -9.73 -3.83 13.36
C PRO A 86 -11.02 -3.05 13.12
N VAL A 87 -12.10 -3.36 13.87
CA VAL A 87 -13.43 -2.74 13.67
C VAL A 87 -13.39 -1.22 13.62
N ALA A 88 -12.56 -0.59 14.45
CA ALA A 88 -12.40 0.87 14.48
C ALA A 88 -11.75 1.45 13.21
N LEU A 89 -11.03 0.65 12.43
CA LEU A 89 -10.31 1.05 11.21
C LEU A 89 -11.04 0.59 9.93
N ALA A 90 -11.91 -0.41 10.01
CA ALA A 90 -12.51 -1.08 8.85
C ALA A 90 -13.22 -0.12 7.88
N SER A 91 -14.00 0.85 8.40
CA SER A 91 -14.70 1.82 7.55
C SER A 91 -13.74 2.74 6.81
N ALA A 92 -12.76 3.33 7.50
CA ALA A 92 -11.77 4.20 6.87
C ALA A 92 -10.92 3.45 5.84
N TYR A 93 -10.52 2.22 6.16
CA TYR A 93 -9.78 1.33 5.25
C TYR A 93 -10.58 1.04 3.96
N SER A 94 -11.87 0.69 4.09
CA SER A 94 -12.73 0.44 2.94
C SER A 94 -12.97 1.69 2.08
N ILE A 95 -13.12 2.86 2.71
CA ILE A 95 -13.24 4.14 1.99
C ILE A 95 -11.95 4.43 1.22
N ALA A 96 -10.78 4.22 1.83
CA ALA A 96 -9.49 4.44 1.17
C ALA A 96 -9.34 3.62 -0.12
N TRP A 97 -9.77 2.35 -0.12
CA TRP A 97 -9.79 1.52 -1.33
C TRP A 97 -10.76 2.00 -2.42
N THR A 98 -11.87 2.62 -2.02
CA THR A 98 -12.78 3.27 -2.97
C THR A 98 -12.14 4.53 -3.57
N SER A 99 -11.43 5.30 -2.75
CA SER A 99 -10.78 6.56 -3.14
C SER A 99 -9.50 6.36 -3.98
N VAL A 100 -8.72 5.30 -3.73
CA VAL A 100 -7.46 5.06 -4.44
C VAL A 100 -7.67 4.62 -5.89
N LEU A 101 -8.79 3.96 -6.19
CA LEU A 101 -9.07 3.44 -7.53
C LEU A 101 -9.06 4.52 -8.63
N PRO A 102 -9.80 5.64 -8.52
CA PRO A 102 -9.73 6.70 -9.53
C PRO A 102 -8.35 7.35 -9.64
N LEU A 103 -7.58 7.44 -8.55
CA LEU A 103 -6.21 7.96 -8.57
C LEU A 103 -5.28 7.04 -9.36
N ALA A 104 -5.32 5.74 -9.06
CA ALA A 104 -4.49 4.76 -9.74
C ALA A 104 -4.81 4.65 -11.25
N LEU A 105 -6.10 4.73 -11.62
CA LEU A 105 -6.51 4.72 -13.02
C LEU A 105 -6.04 5.97 -13.78
N ARG A 106 -6.10 7.15 -13.15
CA ARG A 106 -5.58 8.41 -13.71
C ARG A 106 -4.07 8.29 -13.94
N ASP A 107 -3.33 7.86 -12.92
CA ASP A 107 -1.88 7.84 -12.95
C ASP A 107 -1.33 6.77 -13.91
N LEU A 108 -2.07 5.67 -14.11
CA LEU A 108 -1.70 4.61 -15.04
C LEU A 108 -1.73 5.07 -16.51
N ALA A 109 -2.54 6.07 -16.85
CA ALA A 109 -2.67 6.55 -18.23
C ALA A 109 -1.34 7.02 -18.85
N GLU A 110 -0.46 7.61 -18.03
CA GLU A 110 0.82 8.18 -18.46
C GLU A 110 2.03 7.41 -17.89
N ALA A 111 1.80 6.37 -17.08
CA ALA A 111 2.88 5.63 -16.42
C ALA A 111 3.66 4.76 -17.42
N SER A 112 4.99 4.89 -17.42
CA SER A 112 5.88 4.07 -18.25
C SER A 112 6.99 3.35 -17.47
N GLU A 113 7.31 3.80 -16.26
CA GLU A 113 8.33 3.17 -15.42
C GLU A 113 7.79 1.88 -14.79
N ASP A 114 8.53 0.77 -14.90
CA ASP A 114 8.11 -0.57 -14.45
C ASP A 114 7.54 -0.57 -13.02
N LYS A 115 8.27 0.00 -12.06
CA LYS A 115 7.82 0.06 -10.66
C LYS A 115 6.50 0.78 -10.49
N LEU A 116 6.29 1.86 -11.23
CA LEU A 116 5.05 2.62 -11.15
C LEU A 116 3.90 1.85 -11.81
N VAL A 117 4.11 1.37 -13.04
CA VAL A 117 3.10 0.60 -13.79
C VAL A 117 2.62 -0.61 -12.98
N ARG A 118 3.56 -1.40 -12.45
CA ARG A 118 3.24 -2.62 -11.72
C ARG A 118 2.49 -2.34 -10.41
N SER A 119 2.90 -1.31 -9.65
CA SER A 119 2.24 -0.91 -8.41
C SER A 119 0.84 -0.34 -8.64
N LEU A 120 0.63 0.38 -9.75
CA LEU A 120 -0.69 0.88 -10.15
C LEU A 120 -1.62 -0.26 -10.57
N ILE A 121 -1.16 -1.19 -11.42
CA ILE A 121 -1.94 -2.36 -11.82
C ILE A 121 -2.34 -3.19 -10.60
N ALA A 122 -1.39 -3.41 -9.67
CA ALA A 122 -1.65 -4.12 -8.43
C ALA A 122 -2.75 -3.44 -7.59
N THR A 123 -2.62 -2.11 -7.39
CA THR A 123 -3.61 -1.31 -6.66
C THR A 123 -4.99 -1.41 -7.32
N ILE A 124 -5.07 -1.28 -8.65
CA ILE A 124 -6.35 -1.37 -9.39
C ILE A 124 -6.96 -2.77 -9.25
N ALA A 125 -6.16 -3.82 -9.38
CA ALA A 125 -6.61 -5.19 -9.25
C ALA A 125 -7.16 -5.45 -7.84
N HIS A 126 -6.44 -5.05 -6.79
CA HIS A 126 -6.89 -5.16 -5.41
C HIS A 126 -8.17 -4.37 -5.14
N ALA A 127 -8.26 -3.12 -5.61
CA ALA A 127 -9.47 -2.29 -5.48
C ALA A 127 -10.70 -2.93 -6.16
N LYS A 128 -10.48 -3.79 -7.16
CA LYS A 128 -11.52 -4.55 -7.87
C LYS A 128 -11.74 -5.96 -7.32
N GLY A 129 -11.11 -6.31 -6.19
CA GLY A 129 -11.19 -7.64 -5.57
C GLY A 129 -10.44 -8.74 -6.32
N GLN A 130 -9.62 -8.40 -7.32
CA GLN A 130 -8.81 -9.34 -8.11
C GLN A 130 -7.45 -9.56 -7.43
N HIS A 131 -7.45 -10.07 -6.19
CA HIS A 131 -6.24 -10.10 -5.35
C HIS A 131 -5.09 -10.94 -5.95
N THR A 132 -5.39 -12.06 -6.61
CA THR A 132 -4.36 -12.87 -7.29
C THR A 132 -3.70 -12.13 -8.44
N LEU A 133 -4.48 -11.36 -9.22
CA LEU A 133 -3.93 -10.51 -10.27
C LEU A 133 -3.08 -9.38 -9.68
N GLY A 134 -3.50 -8.83 -8.54
CA GLY A 134 -2.72 -7.82 -7.81
C GLY A 134 -1.36 -8.32 -7.36
N ALA A 135 -1.31 -9.52 -6.77
CA ALA A 135 -0.07 -10.17 -6.35
C ALA A 135 0.87 -10.44 -7.53
N LEU A 136 0.35 -10.98 -8.64
CA LEU A 136 1.13 -11.20 -9.87
C LEU A 136 1.69 -9.89 -10.45
N ALA A 137 0.93 -8.80 -10.34
CA ALA A 137 1.39 -7.49 -10.78
C ALA A 137 2.50 -6.92 -9.89
N LEU A 138 2.53 -7.24 -8.58
CA LEU A 138 3.59 -6.78 -7.67
C LEU A 138 4.94 -7.47 -7.89
N CYS A 139 4.94 -8.65 -8.50
CA CYS A 139 6.18 -9.32 -8.90
C CYS A 139 7.07 -8.41 -9.76
N THR A 140 8.37 -8.60 -9.64
CA THR A 140 9.38 -8.08 -10.57
C THR A 140 9.27 -8.77 -11.92
N GLU A 141 9.90 -8.20 -12.95
CA GLU A 141 9.92 -8.85 -14.26
C GLU A 141 10.59 -10.22 -14.21
N ASP A 142 11.71 -10.36 -13.50
CA ASP A 142 12.41 -11.64 -13.35
C ASP A 142 11.53 -12.71 -12.69
N GLU A 143 10.80 -12.35 -11.62
CA GLU A 143 9.85 -13.25 -10.96
C GLU A 143 8.70 -13.65 -11.90
N ARG A 144 8.18 -12.73 -12.72
CA ARG A 144 7.13 -13.05 -13.71
C ARG A 144 7.64 -13.96 -14.80
N GLN A 145 8.86 -13.75 -15.29
CA GLN A 145 9.48 -14.62 -16.29
C GLN A 145 9.71 -16.02 -15.71
N GLU A 146 10.17 -16.14 -14.47
CA GLU A 146 10.33 -17.44 -13.79
C GLU A 146 8.99 -18.21 -13.70
N MET A 147 7.86 -17.52 -13.51
CA MET A 147 6.53 -18.13 -13.52
C MET A 147 6.08 -18.63 -14.91
N LEU A 148 6.63 -18.09 -16.00
CA LEU A 148 6.26 -18.43 -17.38
C LEU A 148 7.08 -19.59 -17.96
N GLY A 149 8.22 -19.94 -17.36
CA GLY A 149 9.12 -21.02 -17.79
C GLY A 149 10.09 -20.60 -18.89
#